data_AF-A0A926U1W5-F1
#
_entry.id   AF-A0A926U1W5-F1
#
_cell.length_a   1.000
_cell.length_b   1.000
_cell.length_c   1.000
_cell.angle_alpha   90.00
_cell.angle_beta   90.00
_cell.angle_gamma   90.00
#
_symmetry.space_group_name_H-M   'P 1'
#
loop_
_entity.id
_entity.type
_entity.pdbx_description
1 polymer ?
#
loop_
_entity_poly.entity_id
_entity_poly.type
_entity_poly.pdbx_seq_one_letter_code
_entity_poly.pdbx_strand_id
1 'polypeptide(L)'
;MLNEVKRLLVVADELPDGILETLQQVLPHAEIVCLSFAQVQLPGGFDAAIVLTAPKQSPYPTAYRCYLAGIPIRVGQSIEFGGGVLSHCIQPIETDDVTAHHLHLLRSIKLVENFLTLTN
;
A
#
# COMPACT_ATOMS: atom_id res chain seq x y z
N MET A 1 5.79 -5.47 12.42
CA MET A 1 6.68 -5.29 11.25
C MET A 1 6.91 -3.81 10.95
N LEU A 2 5.87 -2.98 10.93
CA LEU A 2 6.02 -1.54 10.65
C LEU A 2 6.40 -0.68 11.88
N ASN A 3 6.51 -1.25 13.08
CA ASN A 3 6.74 -0.50 14.32
C ASN A 3 8.10 0.24 14.37
N GLU A 4 9.06 -0.10 13.51
CA GLU A 4 10.38 0.56 13.42
C GLU A 4 10.52 1.46 12.18
N VAL A 5 9.48 1.54 11.34
CA VAL A 5 9.47 2.38 10.13
C VAL A 5 9.33 3.84 10.53
N LYS A 6 10.36 4.64 10.24
CA LYS A 6 10.36 6.08 10.53
C LYS A 6 9.78 6.89 9.37
N ARG A 7 10.04 6.43 8.14
CA ARG A 7 9.53 7.05 6.92
C ARG A 7 8.77 6.01 6.10
N LEU A 8 7.45 6.17 6.07
CA LEU A 8 6.52 5.34 5.33
C LEU A 8 6.01 6.09 4.11
N LEU A 9 6.04 5.43 2.96
CA LEU A 9 5.41 5.88 1.73
C LEU A 9 4.15 5.04 1.48
N VAL A 10 3.02 5.67 1.17
CA VAL A 10 1.85 4.99 0.60
C VAL A 10 1.75 5.41 -0.85
N VAL A 11 1.74 4.44 -1.75
CA VAL A 11 1.69 4.65 -3.18
C VAL A 11 0.41 4.04 -3.72
N ALA A 12 -0.41 4.82 -4.40
CA ALA A 12 -1.66 4.37 -4.98
C ALA A 12 -1.84 4.90 -6.39
N ASP A 13 -2.45 4.11 -7.27
CA ASP A 13 -2.89 4.59 -8.59
C ASP A 13 -4.21 5.38 -8.45
N GLU A 14 -5.11 4.88 -7.61
CA GLU A 14 -6.36 5.53 -7.23
C GLU A 14 -6.61 5.36 -5.73
N LEU A 15 -7.10 6.42 -5.08
CA LEU A 15 -7.35 6.42 -3.65
C LEU A 15 -8.75 6.97 -3.36
N PRO A 16 -9.71 6.13 -2.96
CA PRO A 16 -11.03 6.59 -2.54
C PRO A 16 -10.94 7.52 -1.32
N ASP A 17 -11.80 8.53 -1.22
CA ASP A 17 -11.80 9.52 -0.13
C ASP A 17 -11.81 8.86 1.26
N GLY A 18 -12.65 7.84 1.47
CA GLY A 18 -12.71 7.11 2.75
C GLY A 18 -11.41 6.37 3.11
N ILE A 19 -10.62 5.95 2.11
CA ILE A 19 -9.29 5.36 2.35
C ILE A 19 -8.28 6.45 2.71
N LEU A 20 -8.32 7.60 2.03
CA LEU A 20 -7.43 8.72 2.34
C LEU A 20 -7.60 9.18 3.80
N GLU A 21 -8.85 9.36 4.25
CA GLU A 21 -9.16 9.72 5.64
C GLU A 21 -8.64 8.66 6.62
N THR A 22 -8.88 7.38 6.33
CA THR A 22 -8.39 6.27 7.17
C THR A 22 -6.86 6.26 7.26
N LEU A 23 -6.17 6.46 6.13
CA LEU A 23 -4.71 6.53 6.08
C LEU A 23 -4.18 7.72 6.88
N GLN A 24 -4.79 8.91 6.75
CA GLN A 24 -4.38 10.08 7.51
C GLN A 24 -4.56 9.88 9.02
N GLN A 25 -5.60 9.14 9.44
CA GLN A 25 -5.85 8.84 10.85
C GLN A 25 -4.89 7.77 11.41
N VAL A 26 -4.64 6.70 10.66
CA VAL A 26 -3.84 5.56 11.11
C VAL A 26 -2.34 5.74 10.89
N LEU A 27 -2.00 6.46 9.83
CA LEU A 27 -0.62 6.71 9.39
C LEU A 27 -0.40 8.22 9.21
N PRO A 28 -0.53 9.05 10.26
CA PRO A 28 -0.41 10.50 10.15
C PRO A 28 0.98 10.97 9.69
N HIS A 29 1.99 10.10 9.79
CA HIS A 29 3.37 10.37 9.37
C HIS A 29 3.73 9.75 8.01
N ALA A 30 2.80 9.05 7.36
CA ALA A 30 3.05 8.52 6.03
C ALA A 30 2.95 9.62 4.97
N GLU A 31 3.89 9.60 4.04
CA GLU A 31 3.77 10.39 2.81
C GLU A 31 2.90 9.62 1.83
N ILE A 32 1.83 10.25 1.34
CA ILE A 32 0.91 9.62 0.39
C ILE A 32 1.18 10.20 -0.99
N VAL A 33 1.49 9.32 -1.94
CA VAL A 33 1.76 9.67 -3.34
C VAL A 33 0.75 8.93 -4.21
N CYS A 34 -0.18 9.68 -4.78
CA CYS A 34 -1.01 9.17 -5.87
C CYS A 34 -0.25 9.30 -7.18
N LEU A 35 0.09 8.16 -7.79
CA LEU A 35 0.81 8.13 -9.04
C LEU A 35 -0.20 8.15 -10.19
N SER A 36 -0.01 9.11 -11.10
CA SER A 36 -0.47 8.91 -12.47
C SER A 36 0.61 8.14 -13.25
N PHE A 37 0.20 7.40 -14.28
CA PHE A 37 1.09 6.65 -15.17
C PHE A 37 2.27 7.46 -15.75
N ALA A 38 2.22 8.80 -15.70
CA ALA A 38 3.22 9.70 -16.26
C ALA A 38 4.40 10.05 -15.33
N GLN A 39 4.28 9.83 -14.02
CA GLN A 39 5.38 10.15 -13.10
C GLN A 39 6.39 9.01 -13.05
N VAL A 40 7.68 9.31 -13.27
CA VAL A 40 8.74 8.28 -13.39
C VAL A 40 9.53 8.10 -12.08
N GLN A 41 9.69 9.16 -11.28
CA GLN A 41 10.56 9.16 -10.10
C GLN A 41 9.74 9.11 -8.80
N LEU A 42 10.02 8.13 -7.94
CA LEU A 42 9.56 8.15 -6.55
C LEU A 42 10.64 8.78 -5.65
N PRO A 43 10.24 9.49 -4.58
CA PRO A 43 11.19 10.02 -3.60
C PRO A 43 11.90 8.87 -2.89
N GLY A 44 13.20 9.03 -2.63
CA GLY A 44 14.02 8.06 -1.90
C GLY A 44 14.03 8.30 -0.39
N GLY A 45 14.71 7.42 0.36
CA GLY A 45 14.93 7.58 1.79
C GLY A 45 13.75 7.16 2.69
N PHE A 46 12.86 6.32 2.16
CA PHE A 46 11.81 5.65 2.95
C PHE A 46 12.29 4.28 3.41
N ASP A 47 11.86 3.88 4.60
CA ASP A 47 12.13 2.55 5.14
C ASP A 47 11.13 1.53 4.58
N ALA A 48 9.92 1.98 4.24
CA ALA A 48 8.87 1.13 3.71
C ALA A 48 7.94 1.85 2.71
N ALA A 49 7.37 1.08 1.80
CA ALA A 49 6.29 1.48 0.90
C ALA A 49 5.11 0.49 0.97
N ILE A 50 3.90 1.02 1.06
CA ILE A 50 2.64 0.28 0.87
C ILE A 50 2.12 0.60 -0.53
N VAL A 51 1.96 -0.42 -1.35
CA VAL A 51 1.46 -0.31 -2.73
C VAL A 51 -0.01 -0.71 -2.75
N LEU A 52 -0.86 0.26 -3.03
CA LEU A 52 -2.30 0.11 -3.17
C LEU A 52 -2.65 0.14 -4.66
N THR A 53 -3.20 -0.97 -5.16
CA THR A 53 -3.72 -1.09 -6.52
C THR A 53 -5.16 -1.55 -6.48
N ALA A 54 -5.93 -1.24 -7.52
CA ALA A 54 -7.29 -1.75 -7.62
C ALA A 54 -7.29 -3.29 -7.73
N PRO A 55 -8.41 -3.96 -7.41
CA PRO A 55 -8.52 -5.40 -7.57
C PRO A 55 -8.12 -5.85 -8.98
N LYS A 56 -7.43 -6.99 -9.06
CA LYS A 56 -6.93 -7.60 -10.32
C LYS A 56 -5.87 -6.77 -11.07
N GLN A 57 -5.50 -5.58 -10.60
CA GLN A 57 -4.33 -4.87 -11.11
C GLN A 57 -3.05 -5.42 -10.47
N SER A 58 -1.99 -5.49 -11.27
CA SER A 58 -0.70 -5.95 -10.79
C SER A 58 -0.01 -4.84 -9.97
N PRO A 59 0.43 -5.10 -8.73
CA PRO A 59 1.17 -4.12 -7.94
C PRO A 59 2.63 -3.98 -8.39
N TYR A 60 3.12 -4.92 -9.22
CA TYR A 60 4.54 -5.06 -9.51
C TYR A 60 5.16 -3.90 -10.28
N PRO A 61 4.49 -3.24 -11.24
CA PRO A 61 5.03 -2.02 -11.86
C PRO A 61 5.32 -0.93 -10.82
N THR A 62 4.39 -0.68 -9.90
CA THR A 62 4.52 0.34 -8.86
C THR A 62 5.55 -0.09 -7.80
N ALA A 63 5.52 -1.34 -7.36
CA ALA A 63 6.50 -1.89 -6.42
C ALA A 63 7.93 -1.90 -7.00
N TYR A 64 8.08 -2.11 -8.31
CA TYR A 64 9.37 -2.04 -8.98
C TYR A 64 9.94 -0.63 -8.97
N ARG A 65 9.09 0.40 -9.09
CA ARG A 65 9.53 1.79 -8.92
C ARG A 65 9.98 2.08 -7.48
N CYS A 66 9.28 1.56 -6.48
CA CYS A 66 9.72 1.65 -5.08
C CYS A 66 11.08 0.95 -4.86
N TYR A 67 11.29 -0.19 -5.53
CA TYR A 67 12.56 -0.91 -5.52
C TYR A 67 13.69 -0.07 -6.13
N LEU A 68 13.46 0.56 -7.29
CA LEU A 68 14.43 1.45 -7.93
C LEU A 68 14.72 2.71 -7.10
N ALA A 69 13.77 3.19 -6.30
CA ALA A 69 13.97 4.27 -5.33
C ALA A 69 14.74 3.84 -4.07
N GLY A 70 15.14 2.57 -3.98
CA GLY A 70 15.93 2.04 -2.87
C GLY A 70 15.13 1.74 -1.60
N ILE A 71 13.79 1.68 -1.67
CA ILE A 71 12.93 1.44 -0.51
C ILE A 71 12.98 -0.06 -0.16
N PRO A 72 13.49 -0.46 1.01
CA PRO A 72 13.81 -1.86 1.29
C PRO A 72 12.57 -2.71 1.62
N ILE A 73 11.55 -2.14 2.28
CA ILE A 73 10.28 -2.82 2.58
C ILE A 73 9.22 -2.37 1.57
N ARG A 74 8.62 -3.30 0.84
CA ARG A 74 7.61 -3.03 -0.19
C ARG A 74 6.48 -4.03 -0.04
N VAL A 75 5.34 -3.55 0.44
CA VAL A 75 4.17 -4.36 0.78
C VAL A 75 3.09 -4.15 -0.27
N GLY A 76 2.44 -5.20 -0.73
CA GLY A 76 1.32 -5.13 -1.66
C GLY A 76 0.52 -6.43 -1.70
N GLN A 77 -0.51 -6.46 -2.54
CA GLN A 77 -1.35 -7.65 -2.74
C GLN A 77 -1.21 -8.19 -4.15
N SER A 78 -1.02 -9.50 -4.32
CA SER A 78 -1.04 -10.11 -5.65
C SER A 78 -1.37 -11.60 -5.61
N ILE A 79 -2.01 -12.07 -6.69
CA ILE A 79 -2.14 -13.50 -7.03
C ILE A 79 -1.02 -13.97 -7.96
N GLU A 80 -0.29 -13.03 -8.57
CA GLU A 80 0.79 -13.30 -9.51
C GLU A 80 2.10 -13.56 -8.77
N PHE A 81 3.08 -14.17 -9.46
CA PHE A 81 4.44 -14.27 -8.97
C PHE A 81 5.30 -13.14 -9.56
N GLY A 82 5.76 -12.22 -8.72
CA GLY A 82 6.71 -11.16 -9.10
C GLY A 82 8.03 -11.19 -8.36
N GLY A 83 8.43 -12.36 -7.84
CA GLY A 83 9.71 -12.56 -7.16
C GLY A 83 9.92 -11.62 -5.97
N GLY A 84 11.12 -11.06 -5.84
CA GLY A 84 11.50 -10.17 -4.74
C GLY A 84 11.08 -8.70 -4.90
N VAL A 85 10.30 -8.36 -5.94
CA VAL A 85 9.87 -6.98 -6.19
C VAL A 85 8.98 -6.49 -5.05
N LEU A 86 8.01 -7.30 -4.62
CA LEU A 86 7.41 -7.12 -3.30
C LEU A 86 8.28 -7.85 -2.28
N SER A 87 8.64 -7.19 -1.17
CA SER A 87 9.26 -7.90 -0.06
C SER A 87 8.24 -8.61 0.81
N HIS A 88 6.99 -8.12 0.82
CA HIS A 88 5.86 -8.74 1.50
C HIS A 88 4.65 -8.75 0.58
N CYS A 89 4.29 -9.94 0.09
CA CYS A 89 3.13 -10.13 -0.76
C CYS A 89 1.99 -10.74 0.06
N ILE A 90 0.87 -10.04 0.15
CA ILE A 90 -0.35 -10.52 0.80
C ILE A 90 -1.28 -11.11 -0.26
N GLN A 91 -1.90 -12.24 0.04
CA GLN A 91 -2.94 -12.78 -0.84
C GLN A 91 -4.19 -11.89 -0.79
N PRO A 92 -4.69 -11.41 -1.94
CA PRO A 92 -5.88 -10.60 -1.98
C PRO A 92 -7.14 -11.41 -1.67
N ILE A 93 -8.18 -10.72 -1.24
CA ILE A 93 -9.54 -11.25 -1.23
C ILE A 93 -10.17 -11.11 -2.62
N GLU A 94 -11.08 -12.01 -2.95
CA GLU A 94 -11.89 -11.89 -4.16
C GLU A 94 -12.96 -10.82 -3.93
N THR A 95 -12.79 -9.68 -4.59
CA THR A 95 -13.70 -8.54 -4.55
C THR A 95 -13.44 -7.63 -5.74
N ASP A 96 -14.47 -6.91 -6.19
CA ASP A 96 -14.32 -5.78 -7.12
C ASP A 96 -14.38 -4.43 -6.39
N ASP A 97 -14.66 -4.43 -5.08
CA ASP A 97 -14.64 -3.22 -4.24
C ASP A 97 -13.22 -2.83 -3.86
N VAL A 98 -12.75 -1.70 -4.41
CA VAL A 98 -11.44 -1.10 -4.16
C VAL A 98 -11.22 -0.79 -2.67
N THR A 99 -12.25 -0.31 -1.96
CA THR A 99 -12.16 0.03 -0.54
C THR A 99 -11.95 -1.23 0.29
N ALA A 100 -12.76 -2.26 0.06
CA ALA A 100 -12.60 -3.56 0.74
C ALA A 100 -11.23 -4.18 0.46
N HIS A 101 -10.73 -4.06 -0.78
CA HIS A 101 -9.42 -4.54 -1.18
C HIS A 101 -8.29 -3.85 -0.39
N HIS A 102 -8.28 -2.51 -0.36
CA HIS A 102 -7.27 -1.73 0.37
C HIS A 102 -7.33 -1.99 1.88
N LEU A 103 -8.53 -2.04 2.48
CA LEU A 103 -8.69 -2.33 3.90
C LEU A 103 -8.18 -3.73 4.25
N HIS A 104 -8.36 -4.72 3.38
CA HIS A 104 -7.81 -6.06 3.59
C HIS A 104 -6.28 -6.04 3.70
N LEU A 105 -5.57 -5.31 2.81
CA LEU A 105 -4.12 -5.17 2.94
C LEU A 105 -3.75 -4.54 4.27
N LEU A 106 -4.33 -3.39 4.58
CA LEU A 106 -4.01 -2.62 5.79
C LEU A 106 -4.27 -3.45 7.06
N ARG A 107 -5.34 -4.26 7.09
CA ARG A 107 -5.61 -5.22 8.18
C ARG A 107 -4.58 -6.32 8.25
N SER A 108 -4.19 -6.89 7.11
CA SER A 108 -3.23 -7.99 7.05
C SER A 108 -1.84 -7.59 7.56
N ILE A 109 -1.48 -6.30 7.42
CA ILE A 109 -0.25 -5.73 8.01
C ILE A 109 -0.47 -5.05 9.37
N LYS A 110 -1.65 -5.27 9.98
CA LYS A 110 -2.03 -4.84 11.34
C LYS A 110 -2.07 -3.33 11.56
N LEU A 111 -2.42 -2.57 10.53
CA LEU A 111 -2.51 -1.10 10.62
C LEU A 111 -3.89 -0.63 11.09
N VAL A 112 -4.97 -1.27 10.66
CA VAL A 112 -6.35 -0.78 10.88
C VAL A 112 -7.18 -1.68 11.82
N GLU A 113 -6.53 -2.48 12.68
CA GLU A 113 -7.20 -3.48 13.55
C GLU A 113 -8.28 -2.86 14.49
N ASN A 114 -8.26 -1.54 14.73
CA ASN A 114 -9.19 -0.84 15.63
C ASN A 114 -10.41 -0.18 14.97
N PHE A 115 -10.59 -0.26 13.64
CA PHE A 115 -11.63 0.52 12.94
C PHE A 115 -13.02 -0.14 12.86
N LEU A 116 -13.14 -1.44 13.15
CA LEU A 116 -14.41 -2.18 13.02
C LEU A 116 -15.27 -2.22 14.30
N THR A 117 -14.86 -1.60 15.40
CA THR A 117 -15.77 -1.37 16.55
C THR A 117 -16.76 -0.22 16.31
N LEU A 118 -16.67 0.51 15.18
CA LEU A 118 -17.50 1.69 14.88
C LEU A 118 -18.49 1.51 13.73
N THR A 119 -18.73 0.29 13.26
CA THR A 119 -19.78 -0.01 12.26
C THR A 119 -20.62 -1.22 12.67
N ASN A 120 -21.16 -1.18 13.89
CA ASN A 120 -22.35 -1.93 14.31
C ASN A 120 -23.41 -0.95 14.81
#